data_AF-A0A4D4L468-F1
#
_entry.id   AF-A0A4D4L468-F1
#
_cell.length_a   1.000
_cell.length_b   1.000
_cell.length_c   1.000
_cell.angle_alpha   90.00
_cell.angle_beta   90.00
_cell.angle_gamma   90.00
#
_symmetry.space_group_name_H-M   'P 1'
#
loop_
_entity.id
_entity.type
_entity.pdbx_description
1 polymer ?
#
loop_
_entity_poly.entity_id
_entity_poly.type
_entity_poly.pdbx_seq_one_letter_code
_entity_poly.pdbx_strand_id
1 'polypeptide(L)'
;MLLVTVLVVLIFSRAGNSRIGRAWVAIREDETAATAMGINGFRVKLIAFALGATLAGVAGAVWAHFQSTVVPEQYVFAGPVPPNSTFLVAAVILGGMGTIGGPLLGATLLYLIPKKLEFLQDYQLLAFGIALILLMRFRPEGIVPNRRQQLEYHETGQLDVPGATGLKDSAVGVTKAEA
;
A
#
# COMPACT_ATOMS: atom_id res chain seq x y z
N MET A 1 21.30 6.53 12.11
CA MET A 1 20.45 6.18 10.95
C MET A 1 19.85 4.79 11.08
N LEU A 2 20.65 3.72 11.09
CA LEU A 2 20.13 2.35 11.22
C LEU A 2 19.29 2.14 12.49
N LEU A 3 19.70 2.70 13.63
CA LEU A 3 18.95 2.61 14.89
C LEU A 3 17.54 3.24 14.77
N VAL A 4 17.45 4.40 14.11
CA VAL A 4 16.16 5.08 13.85
C VAL A 4 15.32 4.25 12.89
N THR A 5 15.91 3.72 11.82
CA THR A 5 15.21 2.85 10.87
C THR A 5 14.66 1.59 11.54
N VAL A 6 15.46 0.93 12.39
CA VAL A 6 15.03 -0.26 13.15
C VAL A 6 13.89 0.09 14.10
N LEU A 7 14.00 1.22 14.81
CA LEU A 7 12.97 1.68 15.73
C LEU A 7 11.65 1.98 14.98
N VAL A 8 11.72 2.66 13.83
CA VAL A 8 10.57 2.92 12.96
C VAL A 8 9.93 1.60 12.48
N VAL A 9 10.74 0.67 11.96
CA VAL A 9 10.26 -0.64 11.49
C VAL A 9 9.56 -1.40 12.63
N LEU A 10 10.13 -1.37 13.83
CA LEU A 10 9.55 -2.02 15.01
C LEU A 10 8.21 -1.38 15.39
N ILE A 11 8.15 -0.06 15.51
CA ILE A 11 6.91 0.67 15.83
C ILE A 11 5.81 0.35 14.82
N PHE A 12 6.11 0.41 13.53
CA PHE A 12 5.11 0.20 12.47
C PHE A 12 4.69 -1.26 12.35
N SER A 13 5.59 -2.21 12.60
CA SER A 13 5.23 -3.64 12.70
C SER A 13 4.28 -3.89 13.86
N ARG A 14 4.52 -3.24 15.00
CA ARG A 14 3.66 -3.37 16.18
C ARG A 14 2.31 -2.68 15.98
N ALA A 15 2.31 -1.50 15.34
CA ALA A 15 1.11 -0.75 15.01
C ALA A 15 0.21 -1.53 14.04
N GLY A 16 0.79 -2.18 13.03
CA GLY A 16 0.06 -3.06 12.11
C GLY A 16 -0.61 -4.26 12.79
N ASN A 17 0.05 -4.86 13.79
CA ASN A 17 -0.50 -5.98 14.56
C ASN A 17 -1.47 -5.56 15.69
N SER A 18 -1.71 -4.27 15.87
CA SER A 18 -2.58 -3.73 16.93
C SER A 18 -4.07 -3.79 16.56
N ARG A 19 -4.95 -3.42 17.51
CA ARG A 19 -6.40 -3.27 17.25
C ARG A 19 -6.68 -2.20 16.18
N ILE A 20 -5.89 -1.11 16.19
CA ILE A 20 -5.99 -0.02 15.22
C ILE A 20 -5.58 -0.52 13.83
N GLY A 21 -4.51 -1.34 13.76
CA GLY A 21 -4.07 -1.97 12.53
C GLY A 21 -5.14 -2.82 11.85
N ARG A 22 -5.88 -3.62 12.64
CA ARG A 22 -7.02 -4.40 12.13
C ARG A 22 -8.19 -3.54 11.66
N ALA A 23 -8.45 -2.41 12.32
CA ALA A 23 -9.47 -1.46 11.89
C ALA A 23 -9.11 -0.80 10.54
N TRP A 24 -7.82 -0.52 10.28
CA TRP A 24 -7.38 -0.05 8.97
C TRP A 24 -7.60 -1.07 7.86
N VAL A 25 -7.36 -2.35 8.15
CA VAL A 25 -7.62 -3.43 7.19
C VAL A 25 -9.11 -3.53 6.88
N ALA A 26 -9.97 -3.49 7.89
CA ALA A 26 -11.43 -3.54 7.68
C ALA A 26 -11.94 -2.39 6.81
N ILE A 27 -11.50 -1.15 7.07
CA ILE A 27 -11.89 0.02 6.26
C ILE A 27 -11.32 -0.04 4.84
N ARG A 28 -10.16 -0.68 4.64
CA ARG A 28 -9.56 -0.86 3.32
C ARG A 28 -10.35 -1.85 2.45
N GLU A 29 -10.99 -2.84 3.06
CA GLU A 29 -11.82 -3.84 2.37
C GLU A 29 -13.21 -3.27 2.04
N ASP A 30 -13.95 -2.79 3.04
CA ASP A 30 -15.23 -2.10 2.84
C ASP A 30 -15.50 -1.10 3.97
N GLU A 31 -15.48 0.19 3.64
CA GLU A 31 -15.73 1.28 4.59
C GLU A 31 -17.17 1.30 5.10
N THR A 32 -18.15 0.99 4.25
CA THR A 32 -19.57 0.99 4.62
C THR A 32 -19.86 -0.14 5.59
N ALA A 33 -19.35 -1.34 5.32
CA ALA A 33 -19.47 -2.48 6.23
C ALA A 33 -18.73 -2.24 7.56
N ALA A 34 -17.49 -1.72 7.52
CA ALA A 34 -16.73 -1.41 8.73
C ALA A 34 -17.46 -0.41 9.64
N THR A 35 -18.09 0.61 9.04
CA THR A 35 -18.86 1.63 9.77
C THR A 35 -20.14 1.04 10.37
N ALA A 36 -20.83 0.13 9.65
CA ALA A 36 -21.98 -0.60 10.18
C ALA A 36 -21.62 -1.50 11.38
N MET A 37 -20.40 -2.02 11.41
CA MET A 37 -19.86 -2.80 12.54
C MET A 37 -19.37 -1.93 13.73
N GLY A 38 -19.64 -0.62 13.70
CA GLY A 38 -19.32 0.31 14.80
C GLY A 38 -17.91 0.89 14.77
N ILE A 39 -17.15 0.72 13.68
CA ILE A 39 -15.83 1.34 13.53
C ILE A 39 -16.02 2.79 13.07
N ASN A 40 -15.46 3.75 13.82
CA ASN A 40 -15.48 5.15 13.40
C ASN A 40 -14.45 5.40 12.28
N GLY A 41 -14.93 5.44 11.03
CA GLY A 41 -14.07 5.64 9.85
C GLY A 41 -13.22 6.92 9.92
N PHE A 42 -13.79 8.02 10.38
CA PHE A 42 -13.08 9.30 10.51
C PHE A 42 -11.87 9.21 11.45
N ARG A 43 -12.05 8.69 12.68
CA ARG A 43 -10.97 8.55 13.66
C ARG A 43 -9.87 7.63 13.15
N VAL A 44 -10.23 6.52 12.54
CA VAL A 44 -9.27 5.52 12.07
C VAL A 44 -8.45 6.08 10.90
N LYS A 45 -9.07 6.81 9.95
CA LYS A 45 -8.36 7.54 8.88
C LYS A 45 -7.47 8.66 9.43
N LEU A 46 -7.94 9.42 10.41
CA LEU A 46 -7.17 10.50 11.03
C LEU A 46 -5.91 9.97 11.72
N ILE A 47 -6.00 8.85 12.44
CA ILE A 47 -4.83 8.22 13.08
C ILE A 47 -3.85 7.70 12.02
N ALA A 48 -4.33 7.13 10.91
CA ALA A 48 -3.46 6.71 9.80
C ALA A 48 -2.67 7.89 9.22
N PHE A 49 -3.36 9.01 8.96
CA PHE A 49 -2.73 10.23 8.45
C PHE A 49 -1.73 10.81 9.46
N ALA A 50 -2.10 10.91 10.74
CA ALA A 50 -1.22 11.41 11.79
C ALA A 50 0.05 10.56 11.95
N LEU A 51 -0.08 9.22 11.89
CA LEU A 51 1.07 8.31 11.92
C LEU A 51 1.98 8.48 10.69
N GLY A 52 1.41 8.66 9.51
CA GLY A 52 2.19 8.95 8.30
C GLY A 52 2.91 10.30 8.37
N ALA A 53 2.22 11.35 8.82
CA ALA A 53 2.77 12.70 8.93
C ALA A 53 3.89 12.79 9.98
N THR A 54 3.72 12.13 11.12
CA THR A 54 4.78 12.05 12.15
C THR A 54 6.01 11.32 11.63
N LEU A 55 5.84 10.23 10.88
CA LEU A 55 6.94 9.54 10.21
C LEU A 55 7.68 10.43 9.22
N ALA A 56 6.95 11.13 8.36
CA ALA A 56 7.53 12.05 7.39
C ALA A 56 8.32 13.17 8.08
N GLY A 57 7.80 13.71 9.18
CA GLY A 57 8.50 14.71 9.99
C GLY A 57 9.80 14.18 10.61
N VAL A 58 9.77 12.98 11.19
CA VAL A 58 10.98 12.33 11.74
C VAL A 58 12.00 12.06 10.63
N ALA A 59 11.56 11.56 9.48
CA ALA A 59 12.43 11.32 8.33
C ALA A 59 13.09 12.63 7.83
N GLY A 60 12.32 13.73 7.76
CA GLY A 60 12.84 15.04 7.38
C GLY A 60 13.84 15.61 8.38
N ALA A 61 13.57 15.51 9.68
CA ALA A 61 14.50 15.97 10.72
C ALA A 61 15.84 15.20 10.68
N VAL A 62 15.75 13.88 10.48
CA VAL A 62 16.91 13.00 10.31
C VAL A 62 17.70 13.35 9.04
N TRP A 63 17.01 13.64 7.93
CA TRP A 63 17.63 14.04 6.67
C TRP A 63 18.33 15.40 6.79
N ALA A 64 17.69 16.39 7.41
CA ALA A 64 18.27 17.71 7.63
C ALA A 64 19.56 17.64 8.47
N HIS A 65 19.57 16.80 9.51
CA HIS A 65 20.77 16.55 10.31
C HIS A 65 21.89 15.91 9.47
N PHE A 66 21.56 15.02 8.53
CA PHE A 66 22.57 14.38 7.67
C PHE A 66 23.16 15.35 6.65
N GLN A 67 22.32 16.13 5.98
CA GLN A 67 22.77 16.99 4.88
C GLN A 67 23.54 18.22 5.39
N SER A 68 23.31 18.66 6.64
CA SER A 68 23.91 19.82 7.33
C SER A 68 23.68 21.20 6.66
N THR A 69 23.30 21.21 5.39
CA THR A 69 22.94 22.36 4.58
C THR A 69 21.67 22.02 3.82
N VAL A 70 20.71 22.94 3.75
CA VAL A 70 19.42 22.73 3.07
C VAL A 70 19.39 23.64 1.85
N VAL A 71 19.36 23.04 0.65
CA VAL A 71 19.27 23.77 -0.63
C VAL A 71 17.94 23.45 -1.33
N PRO A 72 17.25 24.45 -1.94
CA PRO A 72 15.94 24.23 -2.57
C PRO A 72 15.96 23.22 -3.71
N GLU A 73 17.08 23.07 -4.44
CA GLU A 73 17.16 22.14 -5.58
C GLU A 73 16.93 20.67 -5.20
N GLN A 74 17.13 20.29 -3.93
CA GLN A 74 16.92 18.92 -3.44
C GLN A 74 15.45 18.58 -3.16
N TYR A 75 14.55 19.57 -3.12
CA TYR A 75 13.15 19.38 -2.72
C TYR A 75 12.16 19.61 -3.87
N VAL A 76 12.62 19.51 -5.11
CA VAL A 76 11.80 19.69 -6.32
C VAL A 76 10.93 18.44 -6.56
N PHE A 77 9.76 18.62 -7.18
CA PHE A 77 8.83 17.52 -7.44
C PHE A 77 9.41 16.44 -8.37
N ALA A 78 9.98 16.89 -9.49
CA ALA A 78 10.62 16.04 -10.49
C ALA A 78 11.95 16.68 -10.89
N GLY A 79 13.01 15.89 -10.83
CA GLY A 79 14.36 16.33 -11.15
C GLY A 79 15.29 15.15 -11.43
N PRO A 80 16.44 15.38 -12.09
CA PRO A 80 17.36 14.30 -12.48
C PRO A 80 18.04 13.63 -11.28
N VAL A 81 18.28 14.39 -10.20
CA VAL A 81 19.09 13.96 -9.07
C VAL A 81 18.18 13.46 -7.93
N PRO A 82 18.34 12.20 -7.46
CA PRO A 82 17.68 11.73 -6.23
C PRO A 82 18.23 12.48 -5.00
N PRO A 83 17.43 12.74 -3.95
CA PRO A 83 16.08 12.24 -3.68
C PRO A 83 14.97 13.30 -3.84
N ASN A 84 14.12 13.15 -4.87
CA ASN A 84 12.93 13.99 -5.09
C ASN A 84 11.65 13.31 -4.59
N SER A 85 10.55 14.05 -4.46
CA SER A 85 9.27 13.50 -3.98
C SER A 85 8.72 12.38 -4.88
N THR A 86 8.91 12.49 -6.20
CA THR A 86 8.57 11.41 -7.15
C THR A 86 9.32 10.11 -6.85
N PHE A 87 10.60 10.20 -6.46
CA PHE A 87 11.41 9.03 -6.10
C PHE A 87 10.89 8.33 -4.83
N LEU A 88 10.38 9.09 -3.86
CA LEU A 88 9.78 8.53 -2.64
C LEU A 88 8.52 7.71 -2.96
N VAL A 89 7.64 8.25 -3.80
CA VAL A 89 6.42 7.53 -4.24
C VAL A 89 6.80 6.31 -5.07
N ALA A 90 7.75 6.47 -6.00
CA ALA A 90 8.25 5.37 -6.82
C ALA A 90 8.88 4.25 -5.98
N ALA A 91 9.58 4.57 -4.90
CA ALA A 91 10.19 3.58 -4.00
C ALA A 91 9.14 2.69 -3.33
N VAL A 92 8.00 3.27 -2.92
CA VAL A 92 6.89 2.52 -2.33
C VAL A 92 6.21 1.64 -3.38
N ILE A 93 5.97 2.17 -4.57
CA ILE A 93 5.36 1.42 -5.68
C ILE A 93 6.25 0.25 -6.11
N LEU A 94 7.55 0.50 -6.27
CA LEU A 94 8.55 -0.52 -6.60
C LEU A 94 8.62 -1.60 -5.52
N GLY A 95 8.63 -1.17 -4.26
CA GLY A 95 8.69 -2.05 -3.10
C GLY A 95 7.46 -2.95 -2.93
N GLY A 96 6.28 -2.41 -3.25
CA GLY A 96 4.99 -3.06 -3.04
C GLY A 96 4.22 -2.46 -1.86
N MET A 97 2.89 -2.34 -2.02
CA MET A 97 2.00 -1.80 -0.99
C MET A 97 1.59 -2.89 0.02
N GLY A 98 1.57 -2.53 1.31
CA GLY A 98 1.01 -3.39 2.36
C GLY A 98 1.99 -4.35 3.03
N THR A 99 3.29 -4.28 2.72
CA THR A 99 4.35 -4.90 3.53
C THR A 99 5.35 -3.85 4.02
N ILE A 100 6.00 -4.09 5.16
CA ILE A 100 7.04 -3.19 5.69
C ILE A 100 8.35 -3.37 4.93
N GLY A 101 8.65 -4.60 4.51
CA GLY A 101 9.87 -4.93 3.77
C GLY A 101 9.88 -4.40 2.33
N GLY A 102 8.70 -4.26 1.71
CA GLY A 102 8.56 -3.75 0.34
C GLY A 102 9.21 -2.38 0.16
N PRO A 103 8.74 -1.32 0.83
CA PRO A 103 9.30 0.02 0.70
C PRO A 103 10.79 0.11 1.04
N LEU A 104 11.31 -0.71 1.96
CA LEU A 104 12.76 -0.77 2.25
C LEU A 104 13.57 -1.29 1.07
N LEU A 105 13.15 -2.42 0.47
CA LEU A 105 13.81 -2.97 -0.72
C LEU A 105 13.63 -2.05 -1.92
N GLY A 106 12.43 -1.50 -2.09
CA GLY A 106 12.10 -0.51 -3.12
C GLY A 106 13.03 0.69 -3.03
N ALA A 107 13.12 1.35 -1.88
CA ALA A 107 14.02 2.50 -1.69
C ALA A 107 15.50 2.16 -1.95
N THR A 108 15.95 0.98 -1.51
CA THR A 108 17.33 0.53 -1.72
C THR A 108 17.65 0.35 -3.21
N LEU A 109 16.78 -0.35 -3.93
CA LEU A 109 16.94 -0.57 -5.38
C LEU A 109 16.81 0.72 -6.15
N LEU A 110 15.86 1.57 -5.78
CA LEU A 110 15.64 2.84 -6.45
C LEU A 110 16.76 3.85 -6.18
N TYR A 111 17.54 3.69 -5.11
CA TYR A 111 18.79 4.42 -4.94
C TYR A 111 19.91 3.89 -5.86
N LEU A 112 19.96 2.58 -6.08
CA LEU A 112 21.00 1.92 -6.89
C LEU A 112 20.79 2.06 -8.39
N ILE A 113 19.54 2.00 -8.87
CA ILE A 113 19.20 1.98 -10.30
C ILE A 113 19.65 3.28 -10.99
N PRO A 114 19.25 4.49 -10.56
CA PRO A 114 19.63 5.74 -11.21
C PRO A 114 21.15 5.96 -11.20
N LYS A 115 21.83 5.55 -10.12
CA LYS A 115 23.30 5.61 -10.02
C LYS A 115 23.99 4.76 -11.08
N LYS A 116 23.39 3.63 -11.48
CA LYS A 116 23.89 2.82 -12.60
C LYS A 116 23.51 3.38 -13.96
N LEU A 117 22.50 4.24 -14.04
CA LEU A 117 22.03 4.91 -15.25
C LEU A 117 22.71 6.27 -15.48
N GLU A 118 23.67 6.67 -14.65
CA GLU A 118 24.40 7.93 -14.76
C GLU A 118 25.11 8.09 -16.11
N PHE A 119 25.43 6.98 -16.79
CA PHE A 119 25.99 6.97 -18.15
C PHE A 119 25.05 7.54 -19.21
N LEU A 120 23.75 7.66 -18.93
CA LEU A 120 22.74 8.19 -19.86
C LEU A 120 22.53 9.70 -19.76
N GLN A 121 23.16 10.38 -18.78
CA GLN A 121 23.06 11.82 -18.49
C GLN A 121 21.66 12.41 -18.75
N ASP A 122 21.44 13.01 -19.92
CA ASP A 122 20.18 13.68 -20.31
C ASP A 122 18.97 12.76 -20.40
N TYR A 123 19.18 11.47 -20.68
CA TYR A 123 18.09 10.49 -20.81
C TYR A 123 17.73 9.78 -19.51
N GLN A 124 18.41 10.09 -18.39
CA GLN A 124 18.19 9.40 -17.11
C GLN A 124 16.73 9.48 -16.64
N LEU A 125 16.12 10.67 -16.70
CA LEU A 125 14.75 10.87 -16.24
C LEU A 125 13.73 10.13 -17.12
N LEU A 126 13.94 10.14 -18.44
CA LEU A 126 13.11 9.43 -19.41
C LEU A 126 13.24 7.91 -19.21
N ALA A 127 14.46 7.40 -19.13
CA ALA A 127 14.74 5.99 -18.90
C ALA A 127 14.16 5.51 -17.56
N PHE A 128 14.26 6.33 -16.52
CA PHE A 128 13.66 6.06 -15.21
C PHE A 128 12.13 5.98 -15.29
N GLY A 129 11.47 6.96 -15.94
CA GLY A 129 10.02 6.96 -16.12
C GLY A 129 9.53 5.75 -16.91
N ILE A 130 10.21 5.39 -18.00
CA ILE A 130 9.91 4.19 -18.79
C ILE A 130 10.10 2.93 -17.94
N ALA A 131 11.22 2.82 -17.21
CA ALA A 131 11.47 1.68 -16.34
C ALA A 131 10.38 1.52 -15.27
N LEU A 132 9.91 2.63 -14.69
CA LEU A 132 8.85 2.66 -13.70
C LEU A 132 7.50 2.20 -14.31
N ILE A 133 7.15 2.68 -15.51
CA ILE A 133 5.93 2.25 -16.23
C ILE A 133 6.00 0.76 -16.58
N LEU A 134 7.12 0.29 -17.12
CA LEU A 134 7.32 -1.13 -17.43
C LEU A 134 7.20 -1.97 -16.16
N LEU A 135 7.74 -1.49 -15.05
CA LEU A 135 7.63 -2.21 -13.78
C LEU A 135 6.19 -2.28 -13.27
N MET A 136 5.44 -1.17 -13.32
CA MET A 136 4.01 -1.18 -13.00
C MET A 136 3.23 -2.15 -13.91
N ARG A 137 3.64 -2.27 -15.17
CA ARG A 137 3.01 -3.16 -16.14
C ARG A 137 3.29 -4.64 -15.86
N PHE A 138 4.53 -5.00 -15.53
CA PHE A 138 4.93 -6.40 -15.36
C PHE A 138 4.77 -6.91 -13.92
N ARG A 139 4.82 -6.03 -12.92
CA ARG A 139 4.79 -6.37 -11.49
C ARG A 139 4.01 -5.31 -10.68
N PRO A 140 2.69 -5.21 -10.84
CA PRO A 140 1.85 -4.21 -10.16
C PRO A 140 1.83 -4.37 -8.62
N GLU A 141 2.19 -5.54 -8.10
CA GLU A 141 2.27 -5.81 -6.64
C GLU A 141 3.61 -5.39 -6.00
N GLY A 142 4.58 -4.94 -6.80
CA GLY A 142 5.94 -4.64 -6.33
C GLY A 142 6.81 -5.89 -6.08
N ILE A 143 7.98 -5.69 -5.46
CA ILE A 143 8.99 -6.73 -5.25
C ILE A 143 8.64 -7.65 -4.08
N VAL A 144 8.00 -7.12 -3.03
CA VAL A 144 7.56 -7.89 -1.87
C VAL A 144 6.03 -7.96 -1.87
N PRO A 145 5.44 -9.02 -2.48
CA PRO A 145 3.99 -9.13 -2.56
C PRO A 145 3.38 -9.30 -1.17
N ASN A 146 2.26 -8.63 -0.95
CA ASN A 146 1.46 -8.84 0.25
C ASN A 146 0.69 -10.16 0.11
N ARG A 147 0.95 -11.11 1.02
CA ARG A 147 0.35 -12.46 1.01
C ARG A 147 -1.18 -12.45 0.97
N ARG A 148 -1.83 -11.35 1.38
CA ARG A 148 -3.29 -11.17 1.33
C ARG A 148 -3.81 -10.74 -0.05
N GLN A 149 -3.07 -9.94 -0.83
CA GLN A 149 -3.48 -9.58 -2.20
C GLN A 149 -3.45 -10.78 -3.14
N GLN A 150 -2.52 -11.71 -2.94
CA GLN A 150 -2.48 -12.97 -3.70
C GLN A 150 -3.75 -13.82 -3.55
N LEU A 151 -4.48 -13.67 -2.43
CA LEU A 151 -5.74 -14.39 -2.17
C LEU A 151 -6.91 -13.75 -2.93
N GLU A 152 -7.01 -12.42 -2.95
CA GLU A 152 -8.07 -11.71 -3.69
C GLU A 152 -7.99 -11.92 -5.21
N TYR A 153 -6.78 -12.02 -5.78
CA TYR A 153 -6.61 -12.29 -7.22
C TYR A 153 -6.87 -13.77 -7.61
N HIS A 154 -6.84 -14.71 -6.67
CA HIS A 154 -7.15 -16.13 -6.93
C HIS A 154 -8.61 -16.51 -6.61
N GLU A 155 -9.39 -15.64 -5.95
CA GLU A 155 -10.81 -15.85 -5.64
C GLU A 155 -11.78 -15.28 -6.70
N THR A 156 -11.31 -15.00 -7.92
CA THR A 156 -12.23 -14.64 -9.01
C THR A 156 -12.83 -15.90 -9.63
N GLY A 157 -13.90 -16.43 -9.05
CA GLY A 157 -14.70 -17.44 -9.74
C GLY A 157 -15.76 -18.19 -8.93
N GLN A 158 -15.72 -18.18 -7.60
CA GLN A 158 -16.69 -18.92 -6.81
C GLN A 158 -17.36 -18.01 -5.79
N LEU A 159 -18.43 -17.35 -6.25
CA LEU A 159 -19.45 -16.86 -5.33
C LEU A 159 -19.94 -18.09 -4.58
N ASP A 160 -19.65 -18.16 -3.28
CA ASP A 160 -20.24 -19.13 -2.36
C ASP A 160 -21.71 -18.70 -2.15
N VAL A 161 -22.49 -18.75 -3.23
CA VAL A 161 -23.95 -18.69 -3.16
C VAL A 161 -24.34 -19.92 -2.35
N PRO A 162 -24.97 -19.76 -1.17
CA PRO A 162 -25.54 -20.90 -0.46
C PRO A 162 -26.40 -21.62 -1.48
N GLY A 163 -26.03 -22.88 -1.79
CA GLY A 163 -26.69 -23.65 -2.81
C GLY A 163 -28.19 -23.48 -2.61
N ALA A 164 -28.87 -23.02 -3.65
CA ALA A 164 -30.32 -23.03 -3.75
C ALA A 164 -30.74 -24.51 -3.74
N THR A 165 -30.63 -25.13 -2.58
CA THR A 165 -31.20 -26.41 -2.27
C THR A 165 -32.67 -26.07 -2.20
N GLY A 166 -33.32 -26.21 -3.35
CA GLY A 166 -34.71 -25.83 -3.55
C GLY A 166 -35.51 -26.25 -2.33
N LEU A 167 -36.20 -25.29 -1.73
CA LEU A 167 -37.37 -25.58 -0.94
C LEU A 167 -38.24 -26.43 -1.85
N LYS A 168 -38.22 -27.75 -1.64
CA LYS A 168 -39.13 -28.65 -2.31
C LYS A 168 -40.50 -28.12 -1.95
N ASP A 169 -41.25 -27.69 -2.95
CA ASP A 169 -42.69 -27.54 -2.89
C ASP A 169 -43.26 -28.89 -2.43
N SER A 170 -43.30 -29.11 -1.11
CA SER A 170 -44.15 -30.11 -0.52
C SER A 170 -45.56 -29.56 -0.61
N ALA A 171 -46.16 -29.78 -1.77
CA ALA A 171 -47.57 -30.00 -2.00
C ALA A 171 -48.47 -29.66 -0.81
N VAL A 172 -48.80 -28.37 -0.66
CA VAL A 172 -50.07 -28.00 -0.02
C VAL A 172 -51.11 -28.13 -1.12
N GLY A 173 -51.74 -29.30 -1.16
CA GLY A 173 -52.88 -29.58 -2.03
C GLY A 173 -54.01 -28.59 -1.74
N VAL A 174 -54.13 -27.58 -2.59
CA VAL A 174 -55.34 -26.77 -2.69
C VAL A 174 -56.39 -27.63 -3.41
N THR A 175 -57.15 -28.41 -2.65
CA THR A 175 -58.42 -28.97 -3.15
C THR A 175 -59.45 -27.86 -3.15
N LYS A 176 -59.67 -27.26 -4.34
CA LYS A 176 -60.83 -26.44 -4.62
C LYS A 176 -61.90 -27.32 -5.28
N ALA A 177 -63.02 -27.46 -4.57
CA ALA A 177 -64.41 -27.66 -5.01
C ALA A 177 -64.78 -28.85 -5.93
N GLU A 178 -65.68 -29.72 -5.44
CA GLU A 178 -66.94 -30.11 -6.11
C GLU A 178 -67.84 -30.94 -5.16
N ALA A 179 -69.15 -30.65 -5.21
CA ALA A 179 -70.31 -31.15 -4.43
C ALA A 179 -70.56 -30.56 -3.02
#